data_AF-A0AA38ZPJ8-F1
#
_entry.id   AF-A0AA38ZPJ8-F1
#
_cell.length_a   1.000
_cell.length_b   1.000
_cell.length_c   1.000
_cell.angle_alpha   90.00
_cell.angle_beta   90.00
_cell.angle_gamma   90.00
#
_symmetry.space_group_name_H-M   'P 1'
#
loop_
_entity.id
_entity.type
_entity.pdbx_description
1 polymer ?
#
loop_
_entity_poly.entity_id
_entity_poly.type
_entity_poly.pdbx_seq_one_letter_code
_entity_poly.pdbx_strand_id
1 'polypeptide(L)'
;MASTSVTSMSSQPSSIPLIEGENYDFWCIKMKTLFMSQDAWDLVENGFDEPENVITLTPVEKDQLKELKKMDAKALLFIQQGVISNIFPRIIRASKAKEACDILQ
;
A
#
# COMPACT_ATOMS: atom_id res chain seq x y z
N MET A 1 -39.52 -4.23 24.60
CA MET A 1 -38.14 -3.71 24.51
C MET A 1 -37.48 -4.40 23.33
N ALA A 2 -37.26 -3.69 22.23
CA ALA A 2 -36.66 -4.27 21.02
C ALA A 2 -35.14 -4.22 21.18
N SER A 3 -34.50 -5.39 21.30
CA SER A 3 -33.05 -5.53 21.32
C SER A 3 -32.49 -5.26 19.93
N THR A 4 -31.88 -4.11 19.72
CA THR A 4 -31.04 -3.85 18.54
C THR A 4 -29.70 -4.55 18.72
N SER A 5 -29.52 -5.69 18.05
CA SER A 5 -28.21 -6.31 17.87
C SER A 5 -27.35 -5.42 16.97
N VAL A 6 -26.28 -4.87 17.53
CA VAL A 6 -25.21 -4.25 16.75
C VAL A 6 -24.48 -5.35 15.98
N THR A 7 -24.77 -5.49 14.70
CA THR A 7 -23.99 -6.36 13.81
C THR A 7 -22.61 -5.76 13.69
N SER A 8 -21.63 -6.41 14.32
CA SER A 8 -20.21 -6.17 14.08
C SER A 8 -19.96 -6.27 12.58
N MET A 9 -19.58 -5.16 11.95
CA MET A 9 -19.14 -5.14 10.56
C MET A 9 -17.83 -5.91 10.48
N SER A 10 -17.93 -7.21 10.22
CA SER A 10 -16.78 -8.03 9.86
C SER A 10 -16.23 -7.47 8.56
N SER A 11 -15.09 -6.77 8.63
CA SER A 11 -14.34 -6.36 7.46
C SER A 11 -13.93 -7.62 6.70
N GLN A 12 -14.66 -7.97 5.63
CA GLN A 12 -14.19 -9.01 4.71
C GLN A 12 -12.79 -8.62 4.24
N PRO A 13 -11.81 -9.55 4.22
CA PRO A 13 -10.52 -9.26 3.63
C PRO A 13 -10.75 -8.87 2.17
N SER A 14 -10.39 -7.64 1.82
CA SER A 14 -10.33 -7.20 0.44
C SER A 14 -9.37 -8.13 -0.28
N SER A 15 -9.91 -8.98 -1.16
CA SER A 15 -9.09 -9.84 -2.01
C SER A 15 -8.19 -8.95 -2.85
N ILE A 16 -6.88 -9.10 -2.68
CA ILE A 16 -5.90 -8.31 -3.42
C ILE A 16 -5.95 -8.77 -4.87
N PRO A 17 -6.14 -7.85 -5.83
CA PRO A 17 -6.21 -8.21 -7.23
C PRO A 17 -4.86 -8.78 -7.69
N LEU A 18 -4.90 -9.93 -8.35
CA LEU A 18 -3.71 -10.51 -8.97
C LEU A 18 -3.55 -9.99 -10.40
N ILE A 19 -2.31 -9.74 -10.82
CA ILE A 19 -1.99 -9.53 -12.24
C ILE A 19 -2.15 -10.88 -12.95
N GLU A 20 -3.28 -11.07 -13.64
CA GLU A 20 -3.49 -12.20 -14.53
C GLU A 20 -3.30 -11.75 -15.99
N GLY A 21 -2.08 -11.85 -16.50
CA GLY A 21 -1.78 -11.65 -17.92
C GLY A 21 -2.02 -10.23 -18.44
N GLU A 22 -2.75 -10.10 -19.55
CA GLU A 22 -2.93 -8.86 -20.35
C GLU A 22 -3.77 -7.76 -19.67
N ASN A 23 -4.28 -8.01 -18.47
CA ASN A 23 -5.20 -7.10 -17.77
C ASN A 23 -4.50 -6.13 -16.80
N TYR A 24 -3.30 -5.65 -17.14
CA TYR A 24 -2.55 -4.72 -16.28
C TYR A 24 -3.36 -3.48 -15.90
N ASP A 25 -4.12 -2.91 -16.84
CA ASP A 25 -5.01 -1.76 -16.59
C ASP A 25 -6.08 -2.04 -15.53
N PHE A 26 -6.71 -3.22 -15.58
CA PHE A 26 -7.70 -3.63 -14.57
C PHE A 26 -7.05 -3.83 -13.21
N TRP A 27 -5.84 -4.39 -13.17
CA TRP A 27 -5.08 -4.53 -11.95
C TRP A 27 -4.73 -3.17 -11.34
N CYS A 28 -4.21 -2.23 -12.15
CA CYS A 28 -3.91 -0.87 -11.72
C CYS A 28 -5.13 -0.16 -11.13
N ILE A 29 -6.30 -0.23 -11.77
CA ILE A 29 -7.55 0.38 -11.27
C ILE A 29 -7.96 -0.21 -9.92
N LYS A 30 -7.87 -1.54 -9.77
CA LYS A 30 -8.22 -2.21 -8.50
C LYS A 30 -7.20 -1.90 -7.39
N MET A 31 -5.90 -1.87 -7.71
CA MET A 31 -4.86 -1.50 -6.75
C MET A 31 -4.97 -0.04 -6.32
N LYS A 32 -5.23 0.89 -7.25
CA LYS A 32 -5.53 2.30 -6.92
C LYS A 32 -6.72 2.40 -5.95
N THR A 33 -7.81 1.69 -6.23
CA THR A 33 -8.98 1.64 -5.35
C THR A 33 -8.64 1.07 -3.97
N LEU A 34 -7.85 0.00 -3.91
CA LEU A 34 -7.37 -0.59 -2.66
C LEU A 34 -6.56 0.44 -1.86
N PHE A 35 -5.59 1.12 -2.47
CA PHE A 35 -4.79 2.12 -1.75
C PHE A 35 -5.59 3.31 -1.26
N MET A 36 -6.54 3.82 -2.06
CA MET A 36 -7.46 4.88 -1.61
C MET A 36 -8.28 4.42 -0.39
N SER A 37 -8.72 3.16 -0.34
CA SER A 37 -9.45 2.62 0.82
C SER A 37 -8.60 2.49 2.10
N GLN A 38 -7.27 2.51 1.95
CA GLN A 38 -6.30 2.37 3.03
C GLN A 38 -5.57 3.69 3.33
N ASP A 39 -6.02 4.79 2.72
CA ASP A 39 -5.40 6.11 2.82
C ASP A 39 -3.92 6.13 2.41
N ALA A 40 -3.52 5.22 1.52
CA ALA A 40 -2.12 5.00 1.13
C ALA A 40 -1.80 5.46 -0.30
N TRP A 41 -2.80 5.94 -1.05
CA TRP A 41 -2.62 6.28 -2.47
C TRP A 41 -1.57 7.38 -2.69
N ASP A 42 -1.59 8.42 -1.86
CA ASP A 42 -0.62 9.53 -1.99
C ASP A 42 0.83 9.06 -1.85
N LEU A 43 1.10 8.06 -0.99
CA LEU A 43 2.43 7.48 -0.85
C LEU A 43 2.83 6.63 -2.06
N VAL A 44 1.89 5.92 -2.68
CA VAL A 44 2.15 5.13 -3.87
C VAL A 44 2.39 6.03 -5.08
N GLU A 45 1.59 7.09 -5.23
CA GLU A 45 1.67 8.01 -6.37
C GLU A 45 2.87 8.97 -6.23
N ASN A 46 3.02 9.60 -5.07
CA ASN A 46 4.01 10.66 -4.86
C ASN A 46 5.28 10.18 -4.15
N GLY A 47 5.19 9.11 -3.36
CA GLY A 47 6.26 8.70 -2.45
C GLY A 47 6.29 9.56 -1.19
N PHE A 48 7.35 9.39 -0.41
CA PHE A 48 7.69 10.27 0.70
C PHE A 48 9.20 10.43 0.81
N ASP A 49 9.60 11.62 1.25
CA ASP A 49 10.99 11.92 1.53
C ASP A 49 11.38 11.39 2.90
N GLU A 50 12.45 10.62 2.93
CA GLU A 50 13.03 10.18 4.17
C GLU A 50 14.08 11.21 4.61
N PRO A 51 13.94 11.82 5.80
CA PRO A 51 14.87 12.84 6.26
C PRO A 51 16.28 12.27 6.39
N GLU A 52 17.25 13.00 5.85
CA GLU A 52 18.66 12.60 5.80
C GLU A 52 19.26 12.40 7.21
N ASN A 53 18.75 13.14 8.20
CA ASN A 53 19.15 13.01 9.59
C ASN A 53 17.95 12.86 10.53
N VAL A 54 17.71 11.63 10.97
CA VAL A 54 16.62 11.30 11.92
C VAL A 54 16.90 11.84 13.33
N ILE A 55 18.17 12.16 13.67
CA ILE A 55 18.57 12.63 15.00
C ILE A 55 18.05 14.04 15.27
N THR A 56 18.01 14.89 14.23
CA THR A 56 17.56 16.29 14.34
C THR A 56 16.05 16.46 14.40
N LEU A 57 15.29 15.38 14.16
CA LEU A 57 13.83 15.42 14.21
C LEU A 57 13.31 15.57 15.65
N THR A 58 12.30 16.40 15.79
CA THR A 58 11.45 16.48 16.98
C THR A 58 10.72 15.15 17.21
N PRO A 59 10.22 14.89 18.44
CA PRO A 59 9.41 13.71 18.71
C PRO A 59 8.21 13.55 17.77
N VAL A 60 7.53 14.66 17.46
CA VAL A 60 6.35 14.67 16.57
C VAL A 60 6.71 14.25 15.15
N GLU A 61 7.81 14.77 14.61
CA GLU A 61 8.28 14.40 13.26
C GLU A 61 8.73 12.93 13.19
N LYS A 62 9.31 12.40 14.28
CA LYS A 62 9.66 10.97 14.37
C LYS A 62 8.43 10.08 14.34
N ASP A 63 7.38 10.46 15.05
CA ASP A 63 6.11 9.72 15.06
C ASP A 63 5.43 9.78 13.68
N GLN A 64 5.43 10.94 13.03
CA GLN A 64 4.93 11.09 11.66
C GLN A 64 5.72 10.21 10.66
N LEU A 65 7.05 10.25 10.71
CA LEU A 65 7.90 9.42 9.85
C LEU A 65 7.64 7.93 10.06
N LYS A 66 7.40 7.51 11.31
CA LYS A 66 7.08 6.11 11.62
C LYS A 66 5.75 5.68 10.99
N GLU A 67 4.72 6.52 11.05
CA GLU A 67 3.44 6.20 10.41
C GLU A 67 3.55 6.18 8.87
N LEU A 68 4.29 7.12 8.26
CA LEU A 68 4.58 7.11 6.82
C LEU A 68 5.27 5.81 6.39
N LYS A 69 6.33 5.40 7.10
CA LYS A 69 7.03 4.13 6.84
C LYS A 69 6.13 2.90 6.95
N LYS A 70 5.24 2.89 7.95
CA LYS A 70 4.29 1.80 8.16
C LYS A 70 3.27 1.72 7.03
N MET A 71 2.79 2.87 6.57
CA MET A 71 1.81 2.95 5.49
C MET A 71 2.45 2.58 4.14
N ASP A 72 3.67 3.03 3.87
CA ASP A 72 4.46 2.62 2.69
C ASP A 72 4.74 1.12 2.68
N ALA A 73 5.20 0.54 3.80
CA ALA A 73 5.43 -0.90 3.91
C ALA A 73 4.14 -1.71 3.69
N LYS A 74 3.00 -1.23 4.19
CA LYS A 74 1.70 -1.85 3.94
C LYS A 74 1.30 -1.76 2.47
N ALA A 75 1.55 -0.62 1.84
CA ALA A 75 1.26 -0.44 0.42
C ALA A 75 2.13 -1.38 -0.44
N LEU A 76 3.43 -1.44 -0.16
CA LEU A 76 4.38 -2.35 -0.83
C LEU A 76 3.96 -3.81 -0.68
N LEU A 77 3.52 -4.23 0.52
CA LEU A 77 3.00 -5.57 0.75
C LEU A 77 1.81 -5.90 -0.16
N PHE A 78 0.87 -4.97 -0.34
CA PHE A 78 -0.25 -5.19 -1.26
C PHE A 78 0.20 -5.32 -2.71
N ILE A 79 1.19 -4.53 -3.16
CA ILE A 79 1.78 -4.68 -4.50
C ILE A 79 2.37 -6.08 -4.65
N GLN A 80 3.17 -6.51 -3.67
CA GLN A 80 3.82 -7.82 -3.67
C GLN A 80 2.81 -8.97 -3.69
N GLN A 81 1.70 -8.84 -2.97
CA GLN A 81 0.61 -9.83 -2.96
C GLN A 81 -0.23 -9.79 -4.25
N GLY A 82 -0.25 -8.66 -4.95
CA GLY A 82 -0.97 -8.48 -6.20
C GLY A 82 -0.20 -8.91 -7.45
N VAL A 83 1.10 -9.23 -7.34
CA VAL A 83 1.91 -9.72 -8.46
C VAL A 83 2.07 -11.24 -8.42
N ILE A 84 2.02 -11.88 -9.58
CA ILE A 84 2.31 -13.31 -9.72
C ILE A 84 3.83 -13.59 -9.76
N SER A 85 4.24 -14.83 -9.48
CA SER A 85 5.66 -15.20 -9.27
C SER A 85 6.61 -14.90 -10.43
N ASN A 86 6.12 -14.78 -11.66
CA ASN A 86 6.94 -14.39 -12.83
C ASN A 86 7.10 -12.86 -12.96
N ILE A 87 6.27 -12.06 -12.29
CA ILE A 87 6.35 -10.59 -12.25
C ILE A 87 7.11 -10.11 -11.02
N PHE A 88 6.96 -10.80 -9.88
CA PHE A 88 7.64 -10.46 -8.63
C PHE A 88 9.15 -10.18 -8.77
N PRO A 89 9.94 -10.93 -9.57
CA PRO A 89 11.36 -10.65 -9.77
C PRO A 89 11.66 -9.25 -10.30
N ARG A 90 10.71 -8.58 -10.96
CA ARG A 90 10.88 -7.19 -11.44
C ARG A 90 10.99 -6.20 -10.27
N ILE A 91 10.23 -6.43 -9.21
CA ILE A 91 10.13 -5.52 -8.05
C ILE A 91 10.95 -5.99 -6.84
N ILE A 92 11.75 -7.07 -6.96
CA ILE A 92 12.48 -7.66 -5.81
C ILE A 92 13.47 -6.70 -5.15
N ARG A 93 13.92 -5.67 -5.88
CA ARG A 93 14.82 -4.61 -5.37
C ARG A 93 14.08 -3.35 -4.92
N ALA A 94 12.78 -3.26 -5.15
CA ALA A 94 11.99 -2.13 -4.70
C ALA A 94 11.85 -2.18 -3.18
N SER A 95 12.20 -1.08 -2.54
CA SER A 95 12.13 -0.93 -1.08
C SER A 95 10.94 -0.08 -0.64
N LYS A 96 10.35 0.67 -1.57
CA LYS A 96 9.20 1.55 -1.36
C LYS A 96 8.05 1.19 -2.31
N ALA A 97 6.82 1.53 -1.93
CA ALA A 97 5.65 1.24 -2.74
C ALA A 97 5.66 1.99 -4.08
N LYS A 98 6.09 3.26 -4.06
CA LYS A 98 6.27 4.07 -5.29
C LYS A 98 7.25 3.41 -6.26
N GLU A 99 8.43 3.02 -5.79
CA GLU A 99 9.46 2.35 -6.61
C GLU A 99 8.90 1.08 -7.27
N ALA A 100 8.17 0.27 -6.50
CA ALA A 100 7.55 -0.95 -7.03
C ALA A 100 6.47 -0.62 -8.08
N CYS A 101 5.68 0.43 -7.86
CA CYS A 101 4.64 0.86 -8.80
C CYS A 101 5.24 1.39 -10.11
N ASP A 102 6.27 2.24 -10.03
CA ASP A 102 6.98 2.80 -11.18
C ASP A 102 7.64 1.72 -12.05
N ILE A 103 8.12 0.62 -11.44
CA ILE A 103 8.70 -0.53 -12.16
C ILE A 103 7.63 -1.37 -12.89
N LEU A 104 6.41 -1.40 -12.38
CA LEU A 104 5.33 -2.20 -12.95
C LEU A 104 4.62 -1.48 -14.11
N GLN A 105 4.65 -0.14 -14.13
CA GLN A 105 4.18 0.70 -15.24
C GLN A 105 5.01 0.51 -16.51
#